data_AF-A0A6B1GAY8-F1
#
_entry.id   AF-A0A6B1GAY8-F1
#
_cell.length_a   1.000
_cell.length_b   1.000
_cell.length_c   1.000
_cell.angle_alpha   90.00
_cell.angle_beta   90.00
_cell.angle_gamma   90.00
#
_symmetry.space_group_name_H-M   'P 1'
#
loop_
_entity.id
_entity.type
_entity.pdbx_description
1 polymer ?
#
loop_
_entity_poly.entity_id
_entity_poly.type
_entity_poly.pdbx_seq_one_letter_code
_entity_poly.pdbx_strand_id
1 'polypeptide(L)'
;MSEQQRTRLYAWLREQTDEPLAEYLMACLAPAPLTDLVTKDHLAAELALLRAEFTAELSRYATKDDMNAGFAALRAEMAAQRTEDRAEFATQRAEDRSAARQRHYWLTGTVVAVGAPIWLSTLGIIG
;
A
#
# COMPACT_ATOMS: atom_id res chain seq x y z
N MET A 1 -18.39 -51.89 -0.12
CA MET A 1 -17.26 -52.35 0.71
C MET A 1 -16.13 -51.36 0.50
N SER A 2 -15.57 -50.77 1.55
CA SER A 2 -14.51 -49.76 1.39
C SER A 2 -13.18 -50.39 0.98
N GLU A 3 -12.27 -49.61 0.38
CA GLU A 3 -10.92 -50.06 0.01
C GLU A 3 -10.17 -50.65 1.21
N GLN A 4 -10.24 -49.99 2.38
CA GLN A 4 -9.61 -50.51 3.61
C GLN A 4 -10.13 -51.90 4.02
N GLN A 5 -11.43 -52.15 3.85
CA GLN A 5 -12.02 -53.47 4.12
C GLN A 5 -11.57 -54.49 3.08
N ARG A 6 -11.41 -54.09 1.81
CA ARG A 6 -10.89 -54.91 0.71
C ARG A 6 -9.43 -55.32 0.96
N THR A 7 -8.57 -54.39 1.37
CA THR A 7 -7.17 -54.67 1.70
C THR A 7 -7.04 -55.60 2.90
N ARG A 8 -7.84 -55.38 3.96
CA ARG A 8 -7.86 -56.25 5.14
C ARG A 8 -8.34 -57.67 4.81
N LEU A 9 -9.39 -57.78 3.98
CA LEU A 9 -9.91 -59.06 3.52
C LEU A 9 -8.86 -59.83 2.70
N TYR A 10 -8.14 -59.15 1.80
CA TYR A 10 -7.08 -59.76 1.01
C TYR A 10 -5.90 -60.24 1.88
N ALA A 11 -5.48 -59.43 2.85
CA ALA A 11 -4.42 -59.82 3.80
C ALA A 11 -4.83 -61.06 4.60
N TRP A 12 -6.08 -61.10 5.10
CA TRP A 12 -6.62 -62.25 5.81
C TRP A 12 -6.74 -63.50 4.92
N LEU A 13 -7.21 -63.35 3.68
CA LEU A 13 -7.30 -64.45 2.71
C LEU A 13 -5.93 -65.05 2.40
N ARG A 14 -4.90 -64.20 2.23
CA ARG A 14 -3.52 -64.62 1.99
C ARG A 14 -2.89 -65.35 3.19
N GLU A 15 -3.34 -65.07 4.41
CA GLU A 15 -2.92 -65.82 5.59
C GLU A 15 -3.53 -67.22 5.66
N GLN A 16 -4.75 -67.39 5.13
CA GLN A 16 -5.50 -68.65 5.21
C GLN A 16 -5.36 -69.53 3.95
N THR A 17 -4.98 -68.93 2.82
CA THR A 17 -4.91 -69.58 1.52
C THR A 17 -3.65 -69.18 0.76
N ASP A 18 -3.34 -69.89 -0.30
CA ASP A 18 -2.27 -69.57 -1.23
C ASP A 18 -2.58 -68.31 -2.05
N GLU A 19 -1.54 -67.53 -2.35
CA GLU A 19 -1.60 -66.27 -3.12
C GLU A 19 -2.52 -66.31 -4.34
N PRO A 20 -2.44 -67.30 -5.26
CA PRO A 20 -3.27 -67.31 -6.46
C PRO A 20 -4.75 -67.51 -6.16
N LEU A 21 -5.08 -68.26 -5.11
CA LEU A 21 -6.47 -68.45 -4.68
C LEU A 21 -7.04 -67.20 -4.03
N ALA A 22 -6.23 -66.52 -3.19
CA ALA A 22 -6.60 -65.23 -2.61
C ALA A 22 -6.85 -64.16 -3.69
N GLU A 23 -6.00 -64.08 -4.72
CA GLU A 23 -6.20 -63.19 -5.86
C GLU A 23 -7.48 -63.51 -6.65
N TYR A 24 -7.73 -64.79 -6.93
CA TYR A 24 -8.94 -65.23 -7.62
C TYR A 24 -10.22 -64.87 -6.83
N LEU A 25 -10.22 -65.11 -5.53
CA LEU A 25 -11.35 -64.76 -4.65
C LEU A 25 -11.57 -63.24 -4.59
N MET A 26 -10.50 -62.44 -4.57
CA MET A 26 -10.60 -60.98 -4.62
C MET A 26 -11.05 -60.45 -5.99
N ALA A 27 -10.77 -61.16 -7.08
CA ALA A 27 -11.25 -60.81 -8.43
C ALA A 27 -12.76 -61.05 -8.58
N CYS A 28 -13.33 -62.01 -7.85
CA CYS A 28 -14.77 -62.26 -7.79
C CYS A 28 -15.54 -61.18 -7.01
N LEU A 29 -14.88 -60.40 -6.16
CA LEU A 29 -15.48 -59.26 -5.50
C LEU A 29 -15.60 -58.07 -6.45
N ALA A 30 -16.81 -57.51 -6.57
CA ALA A 30 -17.07 -56.30 -7.32
C ALA A 30 -16.03 -55.21 -6.96
N PRO A 31 -15.39 -54.57 -7.96
CA PRO A 31 -14.48 -53.48 -7.70
C PRO A 31 -15.22 -52.37 -6.94
N ALA A 32 -14.54 -51.74 -5.99
CA ALA A 32 -15.11 -50.61 -5.27
C ALA A 32 -15.55 -49.54 -6.30
N PRO A 33 -16.70 -48.88 -6.11
CA PRO A 33 -17.14 -47.86 -7.04
C PRO A 33 -16.13 -46.70 -7.04
N LEU A 34 -15.55 -46.43 -8.20
CA LEU A 34 -14.53 -45.39 -8.44
C LEU A 34 -14.97 -43.98 -8.02
N THR A 35 -16.26 -43.77 -7.78
CA THR A 35 -16.84 -42.54 -7.26
C THR A 35 -16.34 -42.16 -5.87
N ASP A 36 -15.79 -43.10 -5.10
CA ASP A 36 -15.27 -42.85 -3.74
C ASP A 36 -13.73 -42.69 -3.72
N LEU A 37 -13.06 -42.84 -4.88
CA LEU A 37 -11.63 -42.62 -4.99
C LEU A 37 -11.35 -41.22 -5.55
N VAL A 38 -10.58 -40.44 -4.79
CA VAL A 38 -9.94 -39.23 -5.29
C VAL A 38 -8.97 -39.60 -6.42
N THR A 39 -9.29 -39.18 -7.64
CA THR A 39 -8.44 -39.42 -8.81
C THR A 39 -7.32 -38.38 -8.88
N LYS A 40 -6.25 -38.71 -9.62
CA LYS A 40 -5.16 -37.76 -9.90
C LYS A 40 -5.69 -36.52 -10.64
N ASP A 41 -6.64 -36.71 -11.55
CA ASP A 41 -7.25 -35.62 -12.30
C ASP A 41 -8.06 -34.69 -11.40
N HIS A 42 -8.77 -35.25 -10.40
CA HIS A 42 -9.47 -34.46 -9.39
C HIS A 42 -8.49 -33.60 -8.58
N LEU A 43 -7.39 -34.18 -8.08
CA LEU A 43 -6.35 -33.42 -7.36
C LEU A 43 -5.68 -32.36 -8.23
N ALA A 44 -5.44 -32.65 -9.50
CA ALA A 44 -4.86 -31.70 -10.44
C ALA A 44 -5.80 -30.51 -10.68
N ALA A 45 -7.10 -30.77 -10.81
CA ALA A 45 -8.12 -29.74 -10.95
C ALA A 45 -8.23 -28.86 -9.70
N GLU A 46 -8.29 -29.48 -8.51
CA GLU A 46 -8.33 -28.75 -7.23
C GLU A 46 -7.07 -27.89 -7.01
N LEU A 47 -5.88 -28.40 -7.34
CA LEU A 47 -4.63 -27.63 -7.27
C LEU A 47 -4.60 -26.47 -8.27
N ALA A 48 -5.16 -26.66 -9.47
CA ALA A 48 -5.26 -25.60 -10.46
C ALA A 48 -6.21 -24.48 -10.00
N LEU A 49 -7.35 -24.85 -9.40
CA LEU A 49 -8.29 -23.91 -8.80
C LEU A 49 -7.65 -23.14 -7.64
N LEU A 50 -7.04 -23.85 -6.69
CA LEU A 50 -6.38 -23.23 -5.54
C LEU A 50 -5.26 -22.26 -5.99
N ARG A 51 -4.49 -22.64 -7.02
CA ARG A 51 -3.46 -21.77 -7.59
C ARG A 51 -4.07 -20.53 -8.24
N ALA A 52 -5.18 -20.67 -8.97
CA ALA A 52 -5.88 -19.54 -9.58
C ALA A 52 -6.42 -18.58 -8.51
N GLU A 53 -7.06 -19.11 -7.46
CA GLU A 53 -7.55 -18.33 -6.32
C GLU A 53 -6.43 -17.59 -5.60
N PHE A 54 -5.33 -18.28 -5.28
CA PHE A 54 -4.19 -17.67 -4.61
C PHE A 54 -3.54 -16.56 -5.45
N THR A 55 -3.44 -16.77 -6.77
CA THR A 55 -2.91 -15.75 -7.68
C THR A 55 -3.84 -14.53 -7.76
N ALA A 56 -5.15 -14.77 -7.80
CA ALA A 56 -6.16 -13.71 -7.78
C ALA A 56 -6.13 -12.93 -6.47
N GLU A 57 -6.00 -13.60 -5.32
CA GLU A 57 -5.86 -12.93 -4.02
C GLU A 57 -4.58 -12.11 -3.92
N LEU A 58 -3.44 -12.65 -4.36
CA LEU A 58 -2.17 -11.90 -4.39
C LEU A 58 -2.26 -10.63 -5.25
N SER A 59 -2.98 -10.68 -6.36
CA SER A 59 -3.18 -9.51 -7.23
C SER A 59 -4.00 -8.39 -6.58
N ARG A 60 -4.75 -8.69 -5.50
CA ARG A 60 -5.51 -7.66 -4.75
C ARG A 60 -4.62 -6.86 -3.82
N TYR A 61 -3.46 -7.38 -3.45
CA TYR A 61 -2.53 -6.66 -2.58
C TYR A 61 -1.67 -5.71 -3.40
N ALA A 62 -1.47 -4.49 -2.88
CA ALA A 62 -0.57 -3.52 -3.48
C ALA A 62 0.80 -4.16 -3.67
N THR A 63 1.26 -4.19 -4.91
CA THR A 63 2.57 -4.72 -5.23
C THR A 63 3.64 -3.77 -4.69
N LYS A 64 4.88 -4.26 -4.61
CA LYS A 64 6.03 -3.43 -4.27
C LYS A 64 6.15 -2.21 -5.20
N ASP A 65 5.75 -2.35 -6.47
CA ASP A 65 5.80 -1.28 -7.45
C ASP A 65 4.72 -0.22 -7.19
N ASP A 66 3.51 -0.63 -6.81
CA ASP A 66 2.43 0.28 -6.42
C ASP A 66 2.82 1.12 -5.20
N MET A 67 3.44 0.47 -4.19
CA MET A 67 3.95 1.17 -3.02
C MET A 67 5.06 2.16 -3.39
N ASN A 68 6.01 1.75 -4.24
CA ASN A 68 7.09 2.63 -4.70
C ASN A 68 6.57 3.83 -5.48
N ALA A 69 5.56 3.64 -6.34
CA ALA A 69 4.89 4.69 -7.07
C ALA A 69 4.20 5.67 -6.11
N GLY A 70 3.46 5.15 -5.12
CA GLY A 70 2.83 5.96 -4.07
C GLY A 70 3.84 6.79 -3.27
N PHE A 71 4.95 6.20 -2.85
CA PHE A 71 6.02 6.92 -2.15
C PHE A 71 6.72 7.97 -3.02
N ALA A 72 6.88 7.69 -4.31
CA ALA A 72 7.45 8.66 -5.25
C ALA A 72 6.53 9.87 -5.44
N ALA A 73 5.22 9.62 -5.60
CA ALA A 73 4.20 10.67 -5.70
C ALA A 73 4.17 11.53 -4.42
N LEU A 74 4.15 10.90 -3.25
CA LEU A 74 4.15 11.61 -1.97
C LEU A 74 5.43 12.44 -1.74
N ARG A 75 6.59 11.95 -2.20
CA ARG A 75 7.84 12.73 -2.18
C ARG A 75 7.77 13.93 -3.11
N ALA A 76 7.17 13.79 -4.29
CA ALA A 76 7.00 14.90 -5.23
C ALA A 76 6.05 15.97 -4.67
N GLU A 77 4.93 15.55 -4.09
CA GLU A 77 3.95 16.45 -3.44
C GLU A 77 4.59 17.22 -2.29
N MET A 78 5.30 16.53 -1.39
CA MET A 78 6.03 17.18 -0.28
C MET A 78 7.12 18.14 -0.77
N ALA A 79 7.76 17.86 -1.91
CA ALA A 79 8.73 18.76 -2.49
C ALA A 79 8.07 20.02 -3.06
N ALA A 80 6.94 19.86 -3.76
CA ALA A 80 6.14 20.95 -4.30
C ALA A 80 5.60 21.86 -3.18
N GLN A 81 5.03 21.27 -2.14
CA GLN A 81 4.51 22.01 -1.00
C GLN A 81 5.60 22.82 -0.29
N ARG A 82 6.80 22.24 -0.10
CA ARG A 82 7.95 22.99 0.46
C ARG A 82 8.38 24.16 -0.42
N THR A 83 8.26 24.05 -1.75
CA THR A 83 8.59 25.16 -2.64
C THR A 83 7.54 26.26 -2.58
N GLU A 84 6.27 25.88 -2.47
CA GLU A 84 5.15 26.81 -2.31
C GLU A 84 5.24 27.55 -0.98
N ASP A 85 5.40 26.83 0.14
CA ASP A 85 5.58 27.43 1.48
C ASP A 85 6.75 28.43 1.49
N ARG A 86 7.88 28.08 0.86
CA ARG A 86 9.04 28.99 0.76
C ARG A 86 8.73 30.24 -0.05
N ALA A 87 7.96 30.12 -1.12
CA ALA A 87 7.54 31.26 -1.92
C ALA A 87 6.61 32.16 -1.11
N GLU A 88 5.62 31.59 -0.41
CA GLU A 88 4.69 32.32 0.45
C GLU A 88 5.41 33.04 1.59
N PHE A 89 6.37 32.39 2.27
CA PHE A 89 7.15 33.08 3.30
C PHE A 89 8.03 34.19 2.72
N ALA A 90 8.54 34.03 1.49
CA ALA A 90 9.32 35.07 0.84
C ALA A 90 8.46 36.28 0.46
N THR A 91 7.24 36.07 -0.03
CA THR A 91 6.28 37.14 -0.34
C THR A 91 5.84 37.86 0.93
N GLN A 92 5.45 37.14 1.98
CA GLN A 92 5.09 37.72 3.28
C GLN A 92 6.22 38.60 3.83
N ARG A 93 7.47 38.12 3.82
CA ARG A 93 8.61 38.95 4.26
C ARG A 93 8.87 40.16 3.36
N ALA A 94 8.53 40.11 2.08
CA ALA A 94 8.64 41.27 1.20
C ALA A 94 7.58 42.32 1.54
N GLU A 95 6.35 41.89 1.79
CA GLU A 95 5.23 42.73 2.23
C GLU A 95 5.48 43.35 3.60
N ASP A 96 5.97 42.59 4.57
CA ASP A 96 6.32 43.12 5.88
C ASP A 96 7.39 44.21 5.79
N ARG A 97 8.41 44.00 4.93
CA ARG A 97 9.47 44.99 4.70
C ARG A 97 8.94 46.25 4.01
N SER A 98 8.03 46.11 3.05
CA SER A 98 7.45 47.27 2.38
C SER A 98 6.56 48.07 3.33
N ALA A 99 5.73 47.39 4.13
CA ALA A 99 4.90 47.99 5.16
C ALA A 99 5.74 48.70 6.23
N ALA A 100 6.83 48.07 6.71
CA ALA A 100 7.75 48.69 7.66
C ALA A 100 8.41 49.95 7.10
N ARG A 101 8.87 49.92 5.84
CA ARG A 101 9.42 51.10 5.16
C ARG A 101 8.39 52.22 5.02
N GLN A 102 7.16 51.88 4.62
CA GLN A 102 6.08 52.86 4.49
C GLN A 102 5.77 53.53 5.83
N ARG A 103 5.68 52.76 6.92
CA ARG A 103 5.50 53.30 8.27
C ARG A 103 6.68 54.19 8.68
N HIS A 104 7.91 53.78 8.39
CA HIS A 104 9.09 54.58 8.69
C HIS A 104 9.11 55.90 7.92
N TYR A 105 8.78 55.91 6.63
CA TYR A 105 8.66 57.13 5.83
C TYR A 105 7.54 58.04 6.33
N TRP A 106 6.41 57.47 6.72
CA TRP A 106 5.31 58.24 7.28
C TRP A 106 5.70 58.91 8.61
N LEU A 107 6.33 58.16 9.52
CA LEU A 107 6.81 58.69 10.81
C LEU A 107 7.93 59.73 10.66
N THR A 108 8.89 59.51 9.75
CA THR A 108 9.95 60.50 9.49
C THR A 108 9.38 61.77 8.84
N GLY A 109 8.44 61.63 7.91
CA GLY A 109 7.72 62.74 7.30
C GLY A 109 6.96 63.59 8.33
N THR A 110 6.26 62.97 9.28
CA THR A 110 5.56 63.71 10.35
C THR A 110 6.53 64.41 11.30
N VAL A 111 7.62 63.76 11.71
CA VAL A 111 8.66 64.38 12.54
C VAL A 111 9.30 65.58 11.86
N VAL A 112 9.62 65.49 10.56
CA VAL A 112 10.17 66.62 9.80
C VAL A 112 9.14 67.75 9.67
N ALA A 113 7.88 67.44 9.34
CA ALA A 113 6.83 68.44 9.19
C ALA A 113 6.53 69.21 10.48
N VAL A 114 6.58 68.54 11.64
CA VAL A 114 6.35 69.18 12.95
C VAL A 114 7.62 69.85 13.49
N GLY A 115 8.79 69.25 13.28
CA GLY A 115 10.06 69.74 13.81
C GLY A 115 10.66 70.90 13.02
N ALA A 116 10.54 70.90 11.69
CA ALA A 116 11.14 71.94 10.85
C ALA A 116 10.65 73.37 11.15
N PRO A 117 9.34 73.63 11.40
CA PRO A 117 8.87 74.96 11.80
C PRO A 117 9.45 75.44 13.14
N ILE A 118 9.67 74.51 14.09
CA ILE A 118 10.23 74.82 15.41
C ILE A 118 11.72 75.19 15.30
N TRP A 119 12.46 74.50 14.43
CA TRP A 119 13.86 74.84 14.16
C TRP A 119 14.02 76.15 13.38
N LEU A 120 13.14 76.41 12.41
CA LEU A 120 13.17 77.65 11.63
C LEU A 120 12.80 78.89 12.47
N SER A 121 11.89 78.75 13.45
CA SER A 121 11.54 79.84 14.37
C SER A 121 12.63 80.13 15.40
N THR A 122 13.33 79.10 15.88
CA THR A 122 14.43 79.24 16.85
C THR A 122 15.72 79.80 16.25
N LEU A 123 15.99 79.54 14.97
CA LEU A 123 17.15 80.09 14.25
C LEU A 123 16.91 81.48 13.62
N GLY A 124 15.71 82.07 13.78
CA GLY A 124 15.43 83.45 13.33
C GLY A 124 15.33 83.63 11.81
N ILE A 125 15.09 82.55 11.05
CA ILE A 125 15.02 82.60 9.58
C ILE A 125 13.63 83.06 9.08
N ILE A 126 12.61 83.01 9.93
CA ILE A 126 11.27 83.53 9.66
C ILE A 126 10.97 84.63 10.68
N GLY A 127 11.37 85.85 10.36
CA GLY A 127 11.05 87.09 11.06
C GLY A 127 10.88 88.20 10.04
#